data_AF-A0A164IN88-F1
#
_entry.id   AF-A0A164IN88-F1
#
_cell.length_a   1.000
_cell.length_b   1.000
_cell.length_c   1.000
_cell.angle_alpha   90.00
_cell.angle_beta   90.00
_cell.angle_gamma   90.00
#
_symmetry.space_group_name_H-M   'P 1'
#
loop_
_entity.id
_entity.type
_entity.pdbx_description
1 polymer ?
#
loop_
_entity_poly.entity_id
_entity_poly.type
_entity_poly.pdbx_seq_one_letter_code
_entity_poly.pdbx_strand_id
1 'polypeptide(L)'
;MDTVDVTTMGHWFNWTMSYKLNSDIQFLYGRILPGPTAPKTLEETKQIIETTYFSSAKNYATNKTKLVAWMVSHCTTFSLRETYVNQLRKFIPVDIYGSCGNLTCPHSKLSNFLSDPECYHLLEKKYK
;
A
#
# COMPACT_ATOMS: atom_id res chain seq x y z
N MET A 1 -29.63 23.80 -9.83
CA MET A 1 -29.12 22.51 -9.34
C MET A 1 -29.26 22.59 -7.84
N ASP A 2 -30.35 22.05 -7.31
CA ASP A 2 -30.73 22.25 -5.92
C ASP A 2 -29.81 21.41 -5.04
N THR A 3 -29.07 22.08 -4.17
CA THR A 3 -28.18 21.42 -3.20
C THR A 3 -29.03 20.87 -2.07
N VAL A 4 -29.09 19.54 -1.96
CA VAL A 4 -29.75 18.84 -0.86
C VAL A 4 -28.97 19.09 0.44
N ASP A 5 -29.66 19.57 1.48
CA ASP A 5 -29.09 19.71 2.82
C ASP A 5 -29.02 18.34 3.52
N VAL A 6 -27.83 17.74 3.48
CA VAL A 6 -27.50 16.44 4.07
C VAL A 6 -27.68 16.37 5.59
N THR A 7 -27.74 17.50 6.30
CA THR A 7 -27.92 17.49 7.77
C THR A 7 -29.33 17.06 8.17
N THR A 8 -30.33 17.32 7.33
CA THR A 8 -31.74 16.91 7.54
C THR A 8 -31.94 15.40 7.44
N MET A 9 -30.96 14.66 6.93
CA MET A 9 -31.01 13.21 6.74
C MET A 9 -30.31 12.41 7.86
N GLY A 10 -29.90 13.08 8.94
CA GLY A 10 -29.27 12.43 10.10
C GLY A 10 -30.17 11.34 10.69
N HIS A 11 -29.59 10.17 11.00
CA HIS A 11 -30.26 9.01 11.60
C HIS A 11 -31.32 8.30 10.75
N TRP A 12 -31.54 8.71 9.50
CA TRP A 12 -32.50 8.03 8.60
C TRP A 12 -31.88 6.82 7.90
N PHE A 13 -30.56 6.82 7.72
CA PHE A 13 -29.78 5.71 7.18
C PHE A 13 -28.45 5.58 7.92
N ASN A 14 -28.02 4.33 8.13
CA ASN A 14 -26.68 4.02 8.64
C ASN A 14 -25.75 3.77 7.44
N TRP A 15 -25.08 4.81 6.97
CA TRP A 15 -24.03 4.63 5.96
C TRP A 15 -22.69 4.38 6.64
N THR A 16 -22.06 3.27 6.27
CA THR A 16 -20.73 2.92 6.71
C THR A 16 -19.71 3.33 5.65
N MET A 17 -18.71 4.11 6.06
CA MET A 17 -17.57 4.48 5.22
C MET A 17 -16.30 3.88 5.82
N SER A 18 -15.87 2.72 5.32
CA SER A 18 -14.73 1.99 5.89
C SER A 18 -13.95 1.19 4.84
N TYR A 19 -12.85 0.56 5.25
CA TYR A 19 -12.05 -0.34 4.41
C TYR A 19 -12.72 -1.69 4.13
N LYS A 20 -13.89 -1.99 4.72
CA LYS A 20 -14.60 -3.23 4.44
C LYS A 20 -15.22 -3.19 3.05
N LEU A 21 -15.09 -4.28 2.30
CA LEU A 21 -15.66 -4.39 0.95
C LEU A 21 -17.20 -4.36 0.94
N ASN A 22 -17.84 -4.66 2.08
CA ASN A 22 -19.29 -4.59 2.24
C ASN A 22 -19.79 -3.28 2.88
N SER A 23 -18.96 -2.24 2.99
CA SER A 23 -19.41 -0.90 3.39
C SER A 23 -20.17 -0.20 2.27
N ASP A 24 -21.14 0.63 2.64
CA ASP A 24 -21.93 1.46 1.71
C ASP A 24 -21.02 2.36 0.86
N ILE A 25 -19.99 2.91 1.51
CA ILE A 25 -18.92 3.65 0.86
C ILE A 25 -17.59 2.95 1.17
N GLN A 26 -17.00 2.32 0.17
CA GLN A 26 -15.70 1.67 0.30
C GLN A 26 -14.57 2.72 0.36
N PHE A 27 -13.95 2.86 1.53
CA PHE A 27 -12.82 3.76 1.80
C PHE A 27 -11.52 2.97 1.93
N LEU A 28 -11.11 2.34 0.82
CA LEU A 28 -9.93 1.49 0.74
C LEU A 28 -8.63 2.32 0.66
N TYR A 29 -7.57 1.82 1.31
CA TYR A 29 -6.22 2.33 1.10
C TYR A 29 -5.66 1.79 -0.21
N GLY A 30 -5.58 2.65 -1.21
CA GLY A 30 -5.15 2.29 -2.57
C GLY A 30 -6.23 1.58 -3.37
N ARG A 31 -6.04 1.56 -4.70
CA ARG A 31 -6.92 0.86 -5.63
C ARG A 31 -6.05 0.11 -6.63
N ILE A 32 -6.33 -1.17 -6.84
CA ILE A 32 -5.74 -1.92 -7.94
C ILE A 32 -6.63 -1.66 -9.15
N LEU A 33 -6.10 -0.94 -10.13
CA LEU A 33 -6.79 -0.67 -11.38
C LEU A 33 -6.16 -1.54 -12.48
N PRO A 34 -6.97 -2.12 -13.37
CA PRO A 34 -6.44 -2.83 -14.52
C PRO A 34 -5.58 -1.88 -15.35
N GLY A 35 -4.33 -2.27 -15.58
CA GLY A 35 -3.45 -1.56 -16.51
C GLY A 35 -3.95 -1.70 -17.95
N PRO A 36 -3.37 -0.94 -18.90
CA PRO A 36 -3.77 -1.00 -20.31
C PRO A 36 -3.72 -2.40 -20.93
N THR A 37 -2.86 -3.28 -20.41
CA THR A 37 -2.65 -4.66 -20.87
C THR A 37 -3.36 -5.72 -20.02
N ALA A 38 -4.18 -5.32 -19.05
CA ALA A 38 -4.86 -6.27 -18.18
C ALA A 38 -5.92 -7.09 -18.96
N PRO A 39 -6.06 -8.40 -18.71
CA PRO A 39 -7.06 -9.22 -19.36
C PRO A 39 -8.47 -8.75 -19.00
N LYS A 40 -9.37 -8.76 -19.97
CA LYS A 40 -10.77 -8.38 -19.80
C LYS A 40 -11.68 -9.59 -19.67
N THR A 41 -11.24 -10.73 -20.21
CA THR A 41 -12.01 -11.98 -20.17
C THR A 41 -11.33 -13.05 -19.31
N LEU A 42 -12.14 -14.01 -18.86
CA LEU A 42 -11.65 -15.15 -18.09
C LEU A 42 -10.69 -16.01 -18.91
N GLU A 43 -10.91 -16.14 -20.22
CA GLU A 43 -10.06 -16.91 -21.13
C GLU A 43 -8.72 -16.22 -21.38
N GLU A 44 -8.70 -14.90 -21.60
CA GLU A 44 -7.45 -14.13 -21.66
C GLU A 44 -6.67 -14.25 -20.35
N THR A 45 -7.37 -14.24 -19.21
CA THR A 45 -6.75 -14.42 -17.89
C THR A 45 -6.08 -15.79 -17.79
N LYS A 46 -6.75 -16.86 -18.20
CA LYS A 46 -6.18 -18.22 -18.23
C LYS A 46 -4.97 -18.31 -19.14
N GLN A 47 -5.05 -17.76 -20.36
CA GLN A 47 -3.93 -17.73 -21.31
C GLN A 47 -2.74 -16.96 -20.75
N ILE A 48 -2.95 -15.81 -20.11
CA ILE A 48 -1.87 -15.06 -19.45
C ILE A 48 -1.26 -15.86 -18.30
N ILE A 49 -2.08 -16.53 -17.48
CA ILE A 49 -1.58 -17.38 -16.40
C ILE A 49 -0.73 -18.52 -16.96
N GLU A 50 -1.19 -19.21 -18.01
CA GLU A 50 -0.45 -20.32 -18.64
C GLU A 50 0.86 -19.85 -19.29
N THR A 51 0.83 -18.73 -20.01
CA THR A 51 2.01 -18.18 -20.71
C THR A 51 3.01 -17.51 -19.77
N THR A 52 2.53 -16.91 -18.67
CA THR A 52 3.35 -16.28 -17.63
C THR A 52 3.76 -17.28 -16.55
N TYR A 53 3.36 -18.56 -16.69
CA TYR A 53 3.81 -19.65 -15.84
C TYR A 53 5.31 -19.94 -16.11
N PHE A 54 6.17 -19.03 -15.67
CA PHE A 54 7.60 -19.26 -15.62
C PHE A 54 7.90 -20.20 -14.46
N SER A 55 8.82 -21.16 -14.67
CA SER A 55 9.39 -21.92 -13.55
C SER A 55 9.87 -20.92 -12.50
N SER A 56 9.52 -21.13 -11.24
CA SER A 56 9.74 -20.22 -10.09
C SER A 56 11.22 -19.90 -9.77
N ALA A 57 12.15 -20.17 -10.70
CA ALA A 57 13.58 -19.95 -10.58
C ALA A 57 14.00 -18.48 -10.57
N LYS A 58 13.11 -17.52 -10.90
CA LYS A 58 13.45 -16.10 -10.80
C LYS A 58 13.50 -15.68 -9.33
N ASN A 59 14.72 -15.60 -8.79
CA ASN A 59 14.96 -15.06 -7.46
C ASN A 59 14.89 -13.53 -7.48
N TYR A 60 13.75 -12.96 -7.07
CA TYR A 60 13.55 -11.50 -6.96
C TYR A 60 14.42 -10.83 -5.89
N ALA A 61 14.93 -11.62 -4.95
CA ALA A 61 15.85 -11.19 -3.91
C ALA A 61 17.33 -11.14 -4.37
N THR A 62 17.62 -11.49 -5.63
CA THR A 62 18.98 -11.44 -6.18
C THR A 62 19.56 -10.03 -6.07
N ASN A 63 20.78 -9.93 -5.54
CA ASN A 63 21.52 -8.67 -5.30
C ASN A 63 20.88 -7.67 -4.34
N LYS A 64 19.73 -7.98 -3.73
CA LYS A 64 19.14 -7.17 -2.67
C LYS A 64 19.91 -7.39 -1.37
N THR A 65 20.20 -6.31 -0.66
CA THR A 65 21.07 -6.34 0.53
C THR A 65 20.30 -6.13 1.83
N LYS A 66 19.08 -5.61 1.77
CA LYS A 66 18.23 -5.31 2.91
C LYS A 66 17.01 -6.22 2.96
N LEU A 67 16.45 -6.39 4.16
CA LEU A 67 15.37 -7.35 4.41
C LEU A 67 14.00 -6.67 4.47
N VAL A 68 13.79 -5.75 5.41
CA VAL A 68 12.48 -5.11 5.61
C VAL A 68 12.64 -3.59 5.66
N ALA A 69 11.83 -2.89 4.89
CA ALA A 69 11.61 -1.45 5.02
C ALA A 69 10.23 -1.20 5.65
N TRP A 70 10.14 -0.30 6.63
CA TRP A 70 8.88 0.13 7.23
C TRP A 70 8.68 1.63 7.06
N MET A 71 7.74 2.01 6.19
CA MET A 71 7.37 3.40 5.91
C MET A 71 6.30 3.85 6.91
N VAL A 72 6.60 4.84 7.75
CA VAL A 72 5.72 5.25 8.84
C VAL A 72 5.88 6.72 9.22
N SER A 73 4.76 7.44 9.30
CA SER A 73 4.72 8.86 9.70
C SER A 73 3.91 9.13 10.98
N HIS A 74 3.28 8.10 11.57
CA HIS A 74 2.47 8.24 12.78
C HIS A 74 2.82 7.14 13.77
N CYS A 75 3.43 7.52 14.89
CA CYS A 75 4.20 6.60 15.73
C CYS A 75 3.38 5.99 16.87
N THR A 76 2.34 6.68 17.33
CA THR A 76 1.48 6.21 18.41
C THR A 76 0.12 5.88 17.82
N THR A 77 -0.21 4.59 17.74
CA THR A 77 -1.42 4.15 17.05
C THR A 77 -2.25 3.18 17.88
N PHE A 78 -3.57 3.21 17.70
CA PHE A 78 -4.47 2.26 18.35
C PHE A 78 -4.23 0.81 17.91
N SER A 79 -3.67 0.60 16.72
CA SER A 79 -3.33 -0.75 16.23
C SER A 79 -2.04 -1.31 16.85
N LEU A 80 -1.31 -0.49 17.63
CA LEU A 80 -0.03 -0.86 18.24
C LEU A 80 1.01 -1.37 17.23
N ARG A 81 0.93 -0.91 15.98
CA ARG A 81 1.81 -1.38 14.90
C ARG A 81 3.29 -1.10 15.22
N GLU A 82 3.58 -0.01 15.93
CA GLU A 82 4.92 0.32 16.40
C GLU A 82 5.44 -0.69 17.43
N THR A 83 4.56 -1.19 18.29
CA THR A 83 4.91 -2.22 19.29
C THR A 83 5.27 -3.53 18.59
N TYR A 84 4.50 -3.93 17.56
CA TYR A 84 4.84 -5.10 16.74
C TYR A 84 6.23 -4.97 16.09
N VAL A 85 6.50 -3.84 15.42
CA VAL A 85 7.81 -3.63 14.77
C VAL A 85 8.95 -3.54 15.78
N ASN A 86 8.70 -3.02 16.98
CA ASN A 86 9.67 -3.02 18.08
C ASN A 86 10.01 -4.43 18.59
N GLN A 87 9.08 -5.38 18.55
CA GLN A 87 9.39 -6.77 18.85
C GLN A 87 10.09 -7.45 17.68
N LEU A 88 9.63 -7.22 16.44
CA LEU A 88 10.20 -7.81 15.23
C LEU A 88 11.68 -7.44 15.04
N ARG A 89 12.05 -6.17 15.29
CA ARG A 89 13.43 -5.70 15.10
C ARG A 89 14.46 -6.39 16.00
N LYS A 90 14.02 -7.07 17.07
CA LYS A 90 14.91 -7.83 17.95
C LYS A 90 15.45 -9.08 17.27
N PHE A 91 14.76 -9.57 16.23
CA PHE A 91 15.08 -10.82 15.55
C PHE A 91 15.59 -10.59 14.13
N ILE A 92 15.14 -9.53 13.45
CA ILE A 92 15.54 -9.21 12.07
C ILE A 92 15.81 -7.72 11.88
N PRO A 93 16.69 -7.33 10.93
CA PRO A 93 16.91 -5.92 10.63
C PRO A 93 15.68 -5.31 9.93
N VAL A 94 15.18 -4.21 10.50
CA VAL A 94 14.07 -3.41 9.96
C VAL A 94 14.52 -1.96 9.81
N ASP A 95 14.57 -1.48 8.58
CA ASP A 95 14.92 -0.09 8.24
C ASP A 95 13.63 0.76 8.28
N ILE A 96 13.60 1.80 9.11
CA ILE A 96 12.38 2.59 9.37
C ILE A 96 12.49 3.96 8.70
N TYR A 97 11.58 4.23 7.77
CA TYR A 97 11.50 5.47 7.00
C TYR A 97 10.34 6.34 7.46
N GLY A 98 10.57 7.66 7.54
CA GLY A 98 9.57 8.65 7.92
C GLY A 98 9.77 9.16 9.35
N SER A 99 8.80 9.90 9.89
CA SER A 99 8.94 10.62 11.17
C SER A 99 9.16 9.73 12.40
N CYS A 100 8.88 8.43 12.29
CA CYS A 100 9.08 7.47 13.39
C CYS A 100 10.41 6.72 13.33
N GLY A 101 11.27 7.06 12.36
CA GLY A 101 12.58 6.46 12.18
C GLY A 101 13.64 7.49 11.79
N ASN A 102 14.84 7.00 11.47
CA ASN A 102 15.98 7.86 11.13
C ASN A 102 16.25 7.91 9.62
N LEU A 103 15.50 7.15 8.82
CA LEU A 103 15.62 7.17 7.36
C LEU A 103 14.52 8.04 6.78
N THR A 104 14.81 8.70 5.67
CA THR A 104 13.86 9.58 4.99
C THR A 104 13.79 9.23 3.52
N CYS A 105 12.59 9.32 2.95
CA CYS A 105 12.42 9.39 1.51
C CYS A 105 12.00 10.80 1.11
N PRO A 106 12.57 11.35 0.02
CA PRO A 106 12.13 12.63 -0.50
C PRO A 106 10.67 12.55 -0.95
N HIS A 107 9.94 13.65 -0.76
CA HIS A 107 8.57 13.80 -1.24
C HIS A 107 8.56 14.29 -2.69
N SER A 108 7.49 13.96 -3.40
CA SER A 108 7.26 14.46 -4.75
C SER A 108 7.09 15.99 -4.72
N LYS A 109 7.61 16.66 -5.74
CA LYS A 109 7.41 18.11 -5.95
C LYS A 109 5.93 18.48 -6.11
N LEU A 110 5.08 17.52 -6.46
CA LEU A 110 3.64 17.73 -6.70
C LEU A 110 2.81 17.66 -5.42
N SER A 111 3.22 16.87 -4.41
CA SER A 111 2.50 16.81 -3.14
C SER A 111 3.35 16.23 -2.01
N ASN A 112 3.13 16.74 -0.80
CA ASN A 112 3.75 16.23 0.42
C ASN A 112 3.20 14.84 0.83
N PHE A 113 2.13 14.39 0.20
CA PHE A 113 1.51 13.09 0.48
C PHE A 113 2.06 11.97 -0.41
N LEU A 114 2.77 12.32 -1.48
CA LEU A 114 3.37 11.37 -2.41
C LEU A 114 4.88 11.32 -2.17
N SER A 115 5.43 10.11 -2.11
CA SER A 115 6.88 9.93 -2.16
C SER A 115 7.38 10.21 -3.57
N ASP A 116 8.59 10.76 -3.68
CA ASP A 116 9.27 10.92 -4.97
C ASP A 116 9.50 9.54 -5.63
N PRO A 117 9.35 9.40 -6.96
CA PRO A 117 9.62 8.15 -7.67
C PRO A 117 10.95 7.48 -7.34
N GLU A 118 11.99 8.27 -7.08
CA GLU A 118 13.32 7.78 -6.69
C GLU A 118 13.30 6.98 -5.38
N CYS A 119 12.36 7.28 -4.47
CA CYS A 119 12.17 6.50 -3.25
C CYS A 119 11.79 5.05 -3.59
N TYR A 120 10.85 4.84 -4.51
CA TYR A 120 10.42 3.50 -4.90
C TYR A 120 11.53 2.74 -5.61
N HIS A 121 12.28 3.39 -6.51
CA HIS A 121 13.44 2.78 -7.15
C HIS A 121 14.53 2.37 -6.14
N LEU A 122 14.77 3.19 -5.12
CA LEU A 122 15.69 2.84 -4.03
C LEU A 122 15.21 1.60 -3.27
N LEU A 123 13.93 1.56 -2.92
CA LEU A 123 13.34 0.43 -2.19
C LEU A 123 13.42 -0.85 -3.02
N GLU A 124 12.98 -0.78 -4.28
CA GLU A 124 13.08 -1.87 -5.23
C GLU A 124 14.52 -2.35 -5.36
N LYS A 125 15.50 -1.47 -5.47
CA LYS A 125 16.92 -1.87 -5.62
C LYS A 125 17.48 -2.56 -4.37
N LYS A 126 17.11 -2.12 -3.17
CA LYS A 126 17.78 -2.54 -1.92
C LYS A 126 17.10 -3.69 -1.19
N TYR A 127 15.78 -3.77 -1.23
CA TYR A 127 14.99 -4.68 -0.37
C TYR A 127 14.51 -5.91 -1.15
N LYS A 128 14.44 -7.03 -0.42
CA LYS A 128 14.01 -8.36 -0.91
C LYS A 128 12.50 -8.50 -0.94
#